data_AF-A0A7J4E4H3-F1
#
_entry.id   AF-A0A7J4E4H3-F1
#
_cell.length_a   1.000
_cell.length_b   1.000
_cell.length_c   1.000
_cell.angle_alpha   90.00
_cell.angle_beta   90.00
_cell.angle_gamma   90.00
#
_symmetry.space_group_name_H-M   'P 1'
#
loop_
_entity.id
_entity.type
_entity.pdbx_description
1 polymer ?
#
loop_
_entity_poly.entity_id
_entity_poly.type
_entity_poly.pdbx_seq_one_letter_code
_entity_poly.pdbx_strand_id
1 'polypeptide(L)'
;MASAKLGKCLIAIRLRGMPRANPDTKFTLRLLRLPKKHNAMILHETPSINGMLKKVKDLITWGEATEESIYLLLSKRGRTIGNLRLTDEVVKREFGYSSIKELAKAV
;
A
#
# COMPACT_ATOMS: atom_id res chain seq x y z
N MET A 1 -10.65 5.79 -23.69
CA MET A 1 -9.56 6.21 -22.80
C MET A 1 -8.79 4.95 -22.41
N ALA A 2 -7.47 4.95 -22.64
CA ALA A 2 -6.64 3.74 -22.67
C ALA A 2 -6.81 2.85 -21.44
N SER A 3 -7.09 1.57 -21.67
CA SER A 3 -6.96 0.51 -20.67
C SER A 3 -5.51 0.48 -20.22
N ALA A 4 -5.19 1.15 -19.11
CA ALA A 4 -3.87 1.11 -18.53
C ALA A 4 -3.67 -0.29 -17.98
N LYS A 5 -2.89 -1.09 -18.70
CA LYS A 5 -2.37 -2.37 -18.23
C LYS A 5 -1.82 -2.13 -16.82
N LEU A 6 -2.44 -2.73 -15.79
CA LEU A 6 -1.96 -2.57 -14.42
C LEU A 6 -0.51 -3.08 -14.39
N GLY A 7 0.41 -2.19 -14.03
CA GLY A 7 1.81 -2.54 -13.85
C GLY A 7 2.00 -3.41 -12.61
N LYS A 8 3.27 -3.68 -12.30
CA LYS A 8 3.66 -4.50 -11.14
C LYS A 8 3.03 -3.98 -9.84
N CYS A 9 2.76 -4.89 -8.92
CA CYS A 9 2.33 -4.54 -7.57
C CYS A 9 3.55 -4.12 -6.74
N LEU A 10 3.46 -2.97 -6.08
CA LEU A 10 4.52 -2.37 -5.28
C LEU A 10 4.07 -2.23 -3.83
N ILE A 11 4.98 -2.47 -2.89
CA ILE A 11 4.79 -2.10 -1.48
C ILE A 11 5.68 -0.90 -1.20
N ALA A 12 5.09 0.22 -0.79
CA ALA A 12 5.78 1.42 -0.35
C ALA A 12 5.67 1.57 1.16
N ILE A 13 6.80 1.79 1.85
CA ILE A 13 6.88 1.94 3.31
C ILE A 13 7.55 3.28 3.63
N ARG A 14 6.95 4.05 4.52
CA ARG A 14 7.57 5.28 5.02
C ARG A 14 8.51 5.00 6.19
N LEU A 15 9.80 5.19 5.98
CA LEU A 15 10.80 4.94 7.02
C LEU A 15 11.11 6.20 7.84
N ARG A 16 11.15 7.37 7.19
CA ARG A 16 11.63 8.59 7.83
C ARG A 16 10.51 9.55 8.23
N GLY A 17 10.80 10.26 9.32
CA GLY A 17 10.05 11.46 9.71
C GLY A 17 10.29 12.61 8.75
N MET A 18 9.65 13.73 9.04
CA MET A 18 9.63 14.85 8.09
C MET A 18 10.06 16.16 8.75
N PRO A 19 11.30 16.27 9.24
CA PRO A 19 11.80 17.56 9.69
C PRO A 19 11.90 18.50 8.48
N ARG A 20 11.14 19.60 8.50
CA ARG A 20 11.16 20.68 7.50
C ARG A 20 10.86 20.31 6.03
N ALA A 21 10.22 19.17 5.72
CA ALA A 21 9.94 18.93 4.30
C ALA A 21 8.83 19.83 3.73
N ASN A 22 8.96 20.06 2.42
CA ASN A 22 8.15 20.98 1.65
C ASN A 22 6.65 20.57 1.67
N PRO A 23 5.72 21.55 1.57
CA PRO A 23 4.28 21.28 1.51
C PRO A 23 3.90 20.25 0.44
N ASP A 24 4.56 20.32 -0.70
CA ASP A 24 4.44 19.38 -1.81
C ASP A 24 4.74 17.93 -1.42
N THR A 25 5.84 17.70 -0.71
CA THR A 25 6.24 16.36 -0.24
C THR A 25 5.21 15.83 0.75
N LYS A 26 4.70 16.68 1.66
CA LYS A 26 3.60 16.32 2.57
C LYS A 26 2.36 15.92 1.79
N PHE A 27 2.01 16.69 0.77
CA PHE A 27 0.84 16.45 -0.06
C PHE A 27 0.96 15.13 -0.82
N THR A 28 2.11 14.85 -1.45
CA THR A 28 2.36 13.59 -2.15
C THR A 28 2.28 12.38 -1.20
N LEU A 29 2.89 12.46 -0.01
CA LEU A 29 2.77 11.38 0.99
C LEU A 29 1.32 11.14 1.43
N ARG A 30 0.52 12.21 1.53
CA ARG A 30 -0.91 12.10 1.84
C ARG A 30 -1.69 11.41 0.72
N LEU A 31 -1.41 11.75 -0.53
CA LEU A 31 -2.01 11.09 -1.70
C LEU A 31 -1.64 9.60 -1.77
N LEU A 32 -0.39 9.25 -1.44
CA LEU A 32 0.08 7.87 -1.33
C LEU A 32 -0.42 7.14 -0.06
N ARG A 33 -1.27 7.78 0.76
CA ARG A 33 -1.80 7.23 2.02
C ARG A 33 -0.71 6.81 3.03
N LEU A 34 0.42 7.54 3.05
CA LEU A 34 1.55 7.33 3.97
C LEU A 34 1.71 8.48 5.01
N PRO A 35 0.70 8.75 5.86
CA PRO A 35 0.70 9.91 6.75
C PRO A 35 1.69 9.78 7.92
N LYS A 36 1.99 8.55 8.36
CA LYS A 36 2.82 8.25 9.55
C LYS A 36 4.03 7.39 9.19
N LYS A 37 5.07 7.41 10.04
CA LYS A 37 6.23 6.51 9.92
C LYS A 37 5.78 5.06 10.11
N HIS A 38 6.46 4.14 9.43
CA HIS A 38 6.22 2.69 9.43
C HIS A 38 4.84 2.26 8.93
N ASN A 39 4.10 3.16 8.27
CA ASN A 39 2.95 2.77 7.46
C ASN A 39 3.43 2.23 6.12
N ALA A 40 2.70 1.24 5.62
CA ALA A 40 2.89 0.65 4.30
C ALA A 40 1.63 0.86 3.45
N MET A 41 1.80 0.95 2.13
CA MET A 41 0.73 0.99 1.15
C MET A 41 1.06 0.07 -0.02
N ILE A 42 0.07 -0.68 -0.47
CA ILE A 42 0.13 -1.49 -1.70
C ILE A 42 -0.33 -0.61 -2.87
N LEU A 43 0.47 -0.53 -3.93
CA LEU A 43 0.27 0.38 -5.06
C LEU A 43 0.49 -0.38 -6.37
N HIS A 44 -0.25 -0.04 -7.42
CA HIS A 44 0.06 -0.52 -8.76
C HIS A 44 1.00 0.44 -9.47
N GLU A 45 2.00 -0.12 -10.15
CA GLU A 45 2.95 0.64 -10.93
C GLU A 45 2.24 1.32 -12.10
N THR A 46 2.26 2.65 -12.07
CA THR A 46 1.79 3.51 -13.16
C THR A 46 2.79 4.66 -13.31
N PRO A 47 2.89 5.33 -14.48
CA PRO A 47 3.78 6.46 -14.65
C PRO A 47 3.57 7.56 -13.59
N SER A 48 2.32 7.81 -13.22
CA SER A 48 1.93 8.78 -12.18
C SER A 48 2.42 8.35 -10.79
N ILE A 49 2.21 7.08 -10.41
CA ILE A 49 2.67 6.54 -9.12
C ILE A 49 4.20 6.56 -9.05
N ASN A 50 4.88 6.16 -10.13
CA ASN A 50 6.34 6.20 -10.20
C ASN A 50 6.89 7.63 -10.04
N GLY A 51 6.24 8.62 -10.65
CA GLY A 51 6.60 10.04 -10.45
C GLY A 51 6.43 10.47 -8.99
N MET A 52 5.32 10.09 -8.35
CA MET A 52 5.07 10.40 -6.94
C MET A 52 6.07 9.73 -6.00
N LEU A 53 6.40 8.45 -6.22
CA LEU A 53 7.40 7.71 -5.43
C LEU A 53 8.78 8.37 -5.54
N LYS A 54 9.21 8.74 -6.76
CA LYS A 54 10.46 9.47 -6.98
C LYS A 54 10.51 10.81 -6.25
N LYS A 55 9.40 11.56 -6.20
CA LYS A 55 9.32 12.86 -5.50
C LYS A 55 9.52 12.74 -3.98
N VAL A 56 9.18 11.60 -3.38
CA VAL A 56 9.26 11.37 -1.93
C VAL A 56 10.32 10.34 -1.53
N LYS A 57 11.22 9.99 -2.45
CA LYS A 57 12.18 8.88 -2.33
C LYS A 57 13.07 8.91 -1.09
N ASP A 58 13.39 10.10 -0.59
CA ASP A 58 14.29 10.24 0.56
C ASP A 58 13.59 9.88 1.89
N LEU A 59 12.27 9.73 1.87
CA LEU A 59 11.43 9.46 3.05
C LEU A 59 10.85 8.05 3.07
N ILE A 60 10.76 7.40 1.91
CA ILE A 60 10.13 6.10 1.73
C ILE A 60 11.09 5.11 1.11
N THR A 61 10.80 3.83 1.26
CA THR A 61 11.36 2.76 0.43
C THR A 61 10.21 2.05 -0.26
N TRP A 62 10.41 1.55 -1.47
CA TRP A 62 9.42 0.72 -2.15
C TRP A 62 10.09 -0.38 -2.97
N GLY A 63 9.34 -1.46 -3.21
CA GLY A 63 9.80 -2.60 -4.00
C GLY A 63 8.62 -3.42 -4.52
N GLU A 64 8.91 -4.36 -5.42
CA GLU A 64 7.92 -5.29 -5.96
C GLU A 64 7.37 -6.19 -4.87
N ALA A 65 6.05 -6.36 -4.86
CA ALA A 65 5.33 -7.14 -3.86
C ALA A 65 5.25 -8.60 -4.28
N THR A 66 5.62 -9.51 -3.38
CA THR A 66 5.35 -10.95 -3.55
C THR A 66 4.02 -11.32 -2.89
N GLU A 67 3.37 -12.39 -3.36
CA GLU A 67 2.15 -12.94 -2.72
C GLU A 67 2.35 -13.16 -1.22
N GLU A 68 3.52 -13.70 -0.84
CA GLU A 68 3.91 -13.93 0.55
C GLU A 68 3.99 -12.63 1.37
N SER A 69 4.56 -11.58 0.78
CA SER A 69 4.68 -10.26 1.42
C SER A 69 3.31 -9.64 1.67
N ILE A 70 2.41 -9.72 0.68
CA ILE A 70 1.04 -9.22 0.79
C ILE A 70 0.26 -10.02 1.84
N TYR A 71 0.35 -11.35 1.80
CA TYR A 71 -0.27 -12.23 2.81
C TYR A 71 0.19 -11.88 4.23
N LEU A 72 1.50 -11.72 4.45
CA LEU A 72 2.05 -11.34 5.76
C LEU A 72 1.58 -9.95 6.21
N LEU A 73 1.48 -8.99 5.28
CA LEU A 73 0.96 -7.65 5.56
C LEU A 73 -0.50 -7.69 6.00
N LEU A 74 -1.36 -8.37 5.23
CA LEU A 74 -2.79 -8.49 5.51
C LEU A 74 -3.05 -9.26 6.80
N SER A 75 -2.38 -10.39 7.02
CA SER A 75 -2.58 -11.23 8.21
C SER A 75 -2.05 -10.58 9.50
N LYS A 76 -0.87 -9.95 9.49
CA LYS A 76 -0.24 -9.43 10.70
C LYS A 76 -0.58 -7.97 11.01
N ARG A 77 -0.99 -7.19 10.00
CA ARG A 77 -1.19 -5.73 10.12
C ARG A 77 -2.48 -5.23 9.48
N GLY A 78 -3.19 -6.06 8.71
CA GLY A 78 -4.47 -5.69 8.09
C GLY A 78 -5.50 -5.28 9.13
N ARG A 79 -6.13 -4.14 8.88
CA ARG A 79 -7.22 -3.58 9.69
C ARG A 79 -8.37 -3.20 8.79
N THR A 80 -9.59 -3.38 9.26
CA THR A 80 -10.80 -2.93 8.57
C THR A 80 -11.29 -1.59 9.11
N ILE A 81 -12.37 -1.07 8.52
CA ILE A 81 -13.07 0.11 9.02
C ILE A 81 -13.47 -0.15 10.48
N GLY A 82 -13.22 0.81 11.36
CA GLY A 82 -13.38 0.62 12.81
C GLY A 82 -12.18 -0.01 13.51
N ASN A 83 -11.04 -0.15 12.83
CA ASN A 83 -9.77 -0.62 13.41
C ASN A 83 -9.80 -2.07 13.93
N LEU A 84 -10.73 -2.89 13.42
CA LEU A 84 -10.82 -4.31 13.72
C LEU A 84 -9.76 -5.09 12.93
N ARG A 85 -9.31 -6.23 13.45
CA ARG A 85 -8.36 -7.10 12.73
C ARG A 85 -9.03 -7.70 11.50
N LEU A 86 -8.27 -7.80 10.41
CA LEU A 86 -8.70 -8.55 9.24
C LEU A 86 -8.63 -10.05 9.54
N THR A 87 -9.76 -10.74 9.47
CA THR A 87 -9.88 -12.20 9.63
C THR A 87 -10.50 -12.80 8.37
N ASP A 88 -10.35 -14.12 8.18
CA ASP A 88 -10.92 -14.82 7.02
C ASP A 88 -12.44 -14.64 6.91
N GLU A 89 -13.14 -14.59 8.05
CA GLU A 89 -14.59 -14.31 8.10
C GLU A 89 -14.95 -12.95 7.51
N VAL A 90 -14.17 -11.92 7.88
CA VAL A 90 -14.37 -10.56 7.36
C VAL A 90 -13.98 -10.50 5.89
N VAL A 91 -12.94 -11.21 5.48
CA VAL A 91 -12.54 -11.31 4.07
C VAL A 91 -13.67 -11.92 3.22
N LYS A 92 -14.28 -13.00 3.71
CA LYS A 92 -15.39 -13.67 3.04
C LYS A 92 -16.62 -12.79 2.93
N ARG A 93 -16.96 -12.07 4.00
CA ARG A 93 -18.14 -11.19 4.02
C ARG A 93 -17.97 -9.95 3.13
N GLU A 94 -16.83 -9.29 3.20
CA GLU A 94 -16.63 -7.97 2.58
C GLU A 94 -16.06 -8.06 1.15
N PHE A 95 -15.22 -9.06 0.87
CA PHE A 95 -14.49 -9.17 -0.39
C PHE A 95 -14.84 -10.42 -1.20
N GLY A 96 -15.60 -11.37 -0.63
CA GLY A 96 -16.04 -12.59 -1.33
C GLY A 96 -14.96 -13.67 -1.50
N TYR A 97 -13.76 -13.49 -0.93
CA TYR A 97 -12.69 -14.50 -0.95
C TYR A 97 -12.81 -15.45 0.24
N SER A 98 -12.39 -16.72 0.08
CA SER A 98 -12.53 -17.70 1.16
C SER A 98 -11.50 -17.51 2.30
N SER A 99 -10.38 -16.86 2.02
CA SER A 99 -9.30 -16.61 3.00
C SER A 99 -8.46 -15.38 2.66
N ILE A 100 -7.71 -14.86 3.64
CA ILE A 100 -6.71 -13.80 3.44
C ILE A 100 -5.66 -14.21 2.39
N LYS A 101 -5.36 -15.51 2.28
CA LYS A 101 -4.40 -16.02 1.28
C LYS A 101 -4.93 -15.88 -0.15
N GLU A 102 -6.22 -16.16 -0.35
CA GLU A 102 -6.85 -15.92 -1.66
C GLU A 102 -6.94 -14.44 -1.99
N LEU A 103 -7.30 -13.62 -1.01
CA LEU A 103 -7.28 -12.17 -1.18
C LEU A 103 -5.89 -11.67 -1.58
N ALA A 104 -4.83 -12.18 -0.94
CA ALA A 104 -3.45 -11.78 -1.25
C ALA A 104 -3.00 -12.15 -2.68
N LYS A 105 -3.57 -13.20 -3.28
CA LYS A 105 -3.29 -13.59 -4.67
C LYS A 105 -4.04 -12.75 -5.69
N ALA A 106 -5.17 -12.17 -5.30
CA ALA A 106 -5.99 -11.36 -6.18
C ALA A 106 -5.52 -9.89 -6.29
N VAL A 107 -4.60 -9.48 -5.41
CA VAL A 107 -4.01 -8.13 -5.33
C VAL A 107 -2.75 -8.04 -6.21
#